data_AF-A0A8B8B9T1-F1
#
_entry.id   AF-A0A8B8B9T1-F1
#
_cell.length_a   1.000
_cell.length_b   1.000
_cell.length_c   1.000
_cell.angle_alpha   90.00
_cell.angle_beta   90.00
_cell.angle_gamma   90.00
#
_symmetry.space_group_name_H-M   'P 1'
#
loop_
_entity.id
_entity.type
_entity.pdbx_description
1 polymer ?
#
loop_
_entity_poly.entity_id
_entity_poly.type
_entity_poly.pdbx_seq_one_letter_code
_entity_poly.pdbx_strand_id
1 'polypeptide(L)'
;MPRTNKQVDHDKVQSSQVSATQAEKAHSSMDRREQEKKLHDLVQFLLVMDQKKLPIKKLDINKQVLKEHSKAFPVMIKLAEELLKKTFGIELVSLEDKQKGSYILVNTLETDVDDLMESDPHLTLNPVEWSEEDHAKTGLLMVILSAVFMNGEVMVDSQLYHMLRKLGVDPDITHSLFGDVKKLLTMEFVRQGYLDHTRQPNTDPPVYEYRWGFRARKEMTKRNCLDFVSKLYEKQPEEWVSQYQVVVEEEGEEESTAS
;
A
#
# COMPACT_ATOMS: atom_id res chain seq x y z
N MET A 1 33.15 30.49 -10.62
CA MET A 1 33.07 29.41 -11.63
C MET A 1 32.18 28.29 -11.08
N PRO A 2 30.91 28.16 -11.49
CA PRO A 2 30.06 27.03 -11.09
C PRO A 2 30.06 25.98 -12.21
N ARG A 3 30.88 24.93 -12.06
CA ARG A 3 30.89 23.74 -12.93
C ARG A 3 30.62 22.52 -12.06
N THR A 4 29.38 22.31 -11.64
CA THR A 4 29.05 21.07 -10.91
C THR A 4 27.61 20.58 -11.03
N ASN A 5 26.65 21.40 -11.47
CA ASN A 5 25.24 20.93 -11.54
C ASN A 5 24.83 20.33 -12.90
N LYS A 6 25.38 20.80 -14.03
CA LYS A 6 25.00 20.29 -15.36
C LYS A 6 25.60 18.92 -15.71
N GLN A 7 26.75 18.58 -15.14
CA GLN A 7 27.44 17.31 -15.44
C GLN A 7 26.71 16.12 -14.80
N VAL A 8 26.24 16.30 -13.56
CA VAL A 8 25.53 15.26 -12.79
C VAL A 8 24.18 14.92 -13.42
N ASP A 9 23.44 15.91 -13.89
CA ASP A 9 22.18 15.67 -14.63
C ASP A 9 22.44 14.99 -15.99
N HIS A 10 23.48 15.39 -16.72
CA HIS A 10 23.79 14.79 -18.02
C HIS A 10 24.23 13.33 -17.88
N ASP A 11 25.04 12.99 -16.88
CA ASP A 11 25.48 11.62 -16.61
C ASP A 11 24.33 10.72 -16.13
N LYS A 12 23.38 11.27 -15.36
CA LYS A 12 22.18 10.55 -14.89
C LYS A 12 21.21 10.27 -16.04
N VAL A 13 21.00 11.24 -16.94
CA VAL A 13 20.17 11.06 -18.16
C VAL A 13 20.81 10.04 -19.09
N GLN A 14 22.12 10.12 -19.30
CA GLN A 14 22.86 9.20 -20.18
C GLN A 14 22.89 7.77 -19.62
N SER A 15 23.10 7.60 -18.30
CA SER A 15 23.02 6.29 -17.63
C SER A 15 21.62 5.66 -17.68
N SER A 16 20.57 6.49 -17.61
CA SER A 16 19.17 6.05 -17.71
C SER A 16 18.81 5.62 -19.13
N GLN A 17 19.25 6.39 -20.14
CA GLN A 17 19.05 6.07 -21.56
C GLN A 17 19.78 4.79 -22.00
N VAL A 18 21.01 4.57 -21.51
CA VAL A 18 21.78 3.35 -21.80
C VAL A 18 21.14 2.12 -21.13
N SER A 19 20.58 2.28 -19.93
CA SER A 19 19.86 1.20 -19.24
C SER A 19 18.53 0.84 -19.93
N ALA A 20 17.81 1.84 -20.46
CA ALA A 20 16.57 1.63 -21.22
C ALA A 20 16.83 0.88 -22.54
N THR A 21 17.84 1.29 -23.31
CA THR A 21 18.21 0.62 -24.58
C THR A 21 18.73 -0.80 -24.38
N GLN A 22 19.38 -1.11 -23.25
CA GLN A 22 19.77 -2.48 -22.92
C GLN A 22 18.59 -3.35 -22.51
N ALA A 23 17.61 -2.79 -21.79
CA ALA A 23 16.39 -3.50 -21.41
C ALA A 23 15.52 -3.83 -22.63
N GLU A 24 15.37 -2.89 -23.56
CA GLU A 24 14.67 -3.09 -24.84
C GLU A 24 15.34 -4.17 -25.68
N LYS A 25 16.68 -4.14 -25.79
CA LYS A 25 17.44 -5.19 -26.51
C LYS A 25 17.30 -6.56 -25.86
N ALA A 26 17.35 -6.63 -24.52
CA ALA A 26 17.15 -7.87 -23.79
C ALA A 26 15.72 -8.40 -23.96
N HIS A 27 14.72 -7.51 -23.96
CA HIS A 27 13.34 -7.86 -24.25
C HIS A 27 13.20 -8.40 -25.69
N SER A 28 13.68 -7.66 -26.69
CA SER A 28 13.59 -8.04 -28.11
C SER A 28 14.40 -9.28 -28.48
N SER A 29 15.34 -9.71 -27.64
CA SER A 29 16.11 -10.93 -27.86
C SER A 29 15.32 -12.21 -27.56
N MET A 30 14.23 -12.10 -26.79
CA MET A 30 13.30 -13.20 -26.54
C MET A 30 12.32 -13.37 -27.70
N ASP A 31 11.87 -14.61 -27.93
CA ASP A 31 10.77 -14.86 -28.85
C ASP A 31 9.48 -14.20 -28.35
N ARG A 32 8.60 -13.77 -29.25
CA ARG A 32 7.36 -13.08 -28.91
C ARG A 32 6.45 -13.92 -28.00
N ARG A 33 6.37 -15.24 -28.23
CA ARG A 33 5.56 -16.12 -27.39
C ARG A 33 6.13 -16.25 -25.98
N GLU A 34 7.46 -16.20 -25.87
CA GLU A 34 8.15 -16.24 -24.58
C GLU A 34 7.93 -14.94 -23.79
N GLN A 35 7.98 -13.79 -24.45
CA GLN A 35 7.65 -12.49 -23.84
C GLN A 35 6.22 -12.48 -23.27
N GLU A 36 5.24 -12.88 -24.08
CA GLU A 36 3.82 -12.92 -23.68
C GLU A 36 3.61 -13.88 -22.50
N LYS A 37 4.21 -15.08 -22.54
CA LYS A 37 4.15 -16.03 -21.44
C LYS A 37 4.76 -15.45 -20.15
N LYS A 38 5.96 -14.85 -20.22
CA LYS A 38 6.62 -14.24 -19.06
C LYS A 38 5.81 -13.07 -18.49
N LEU A 39 5.10 -12.34 -19.34
CA LEU A 39 4.24 -11.22 -18.91
C LEU A 39 3.05 -11.75 -18.12
N HIS A 40 2.37 -12.80 -18.60
CA HIS A 40 1.27 -13.43 -17.88
C HIS A 40 1.73 -14.08 -16.57
N ASP A 41 2.87 -14.79 -16.60
CA ASP A 41 3.49 -15.35 -15.40
C ASP A 41 3.82 -14.24 -14.38
N LEU A 42 4.28 -13.07 -14.84
CA LEU A 42 4.55 -11.92 -13.99
C LEU A 42 3.28 -11.36 -13.35
N VAL A 43 2.22 -11.13 -14.14
CA VAL A 43 0.95 -10.64 -13.63
C VAL A 43 0.33 -11.61 -12.63
N GLN A 44 0.32 -12.90 -12.94
CA GLN A 44 -0.15 -13.93 -12.01
C GLN A 44 0.68 -13.95 -10.71
N PHE A 45 2.01 -13.86 -10.83
CA PHE A 45 2.89 -13.79 -9.67
C PHE A 45 2.58 -12.56 -8.80
N LEU A 46 2.39 -11.38 -9.40
CA LEU A 46 2.07 -10.15 -8.67
C LEU A 46 0.76 -10.30 -7.89
N LEU A 47 -0.30 -10.82 -8.53
CA LEU A 47 -1.60 -11.03 -7.90
C LEU A 47 -1.54 -12.04 -6.74
N VAL A 48 -0.81 -13.14 -6.90
CA VAL A 48 -0.65 -14.14 -5.83
C VAL A 48 0.15 -13.57 -4.66
N MET A 49 1.19 -12.78 -4.93
CA MET A 49 2.02 -12.20 -3.87
C MET A 49 1.29 -11.11 -3.08
N ASP A 50 0.38 -10.35 -3.72
CA ASP A 50 -0.40 -9.32 -3.02
C ASP A 50 -1.43 -9.90 -2.04
N GLN A 51 -1.80 -11.17 -2.13
CA GLN A 51 -2.69 -11.81 -1.14
C GLN A 51 -2.14 -11.72 0.29
N LYS A 52 -0.81 -11.69 0.46
CA LYS A 52 -0.17 -11.54 1.78
C LYS A 52 -0.03 -10.08 2.21
N LYS A 53 -0.41 -9.13 1.35
CA LYS A 53 -0.22 -7.69 1.48
C LYS A 53 1.22 -7.27 1.80
N LEU A 54 2.20 -8.10 1.44
CA LEU A 54 3.63 -7.80 1.61
C LEU A 54 4.18 -7.10 0.35
N PRO A 55 5.07 -6.11 0.51
CA PRO A 55 5.76 -5.51 -0.62
C PRO A 55 6.52 -6.54 -1.46
N ILE A 56 6.29 -6.52 -2.77
CA ILE A 56 6.86 -7.45 -3.74
C ILE A 56 8.21 -6.92 -4.20
N LYS A 57 9.30 -7.63 -3.92
CA LYS A 57 10.65 -7.17 -4.26
C LYS A 57 11.00 -7.47 -5.71
N LYS A 58 11.68 -6.52 -6.37
CA LYS A 58 12.29 -6.71 -7.71
C LYS A 58 13.17 -7.97 -7.76
N LEU A 59 13.89 -8.26 -6.69
CA LEU A 59 14.74 -9.46 -6.60
C LEU A 59 13.92 -10.75 -6.69
N ASP A 60 12.76 -10.81 -6.06
CA ASP A 60 11.88 -11.98 -6.08
C ASP A 60 11.24 -12.14 -7.47
N ILE A 61 10.80 -11.05 -8.09
CA ILE A 61 10.31 -11.04 -9.49
C ILE A 61 11.39 -11.59 -10.44
N ASN A 62 12.62 -11.06 -10.32
CA ASN A 62 13.74 -11.50 -11.15
C ASN A 62 14.08 -12.98 -10.92
N LYS A 63 14.03 -13.46 -9.68
CA LYS A 63 14.40 -14.84 -9.35
C LYS A 63 13.33 -15.85 -9.76
N GLN A 64 12.06 -15.52 -9.55
CA GLN A 64 10.95 -16.48 -9.70
C GLN A 64 10.36 -16.46 -11.11
N VAL A 65 10.27 -15.27 -11.73
CA VAL A 65 9.61 -15.09 -13.03
C VAL A 65 10.63 -14.92 -14.16
N LEU A 66 11.45 -13.86 -14.12
CA LEU A 66 12.28 -13.49 -15.26
C LEU A 66 13.54 -14.35 -15.42
N LYS A 67 14.12 -14.85 -14.32
CA LYS A 67 15.29 -15.73 -14.27
C LYS A 67 16.45 -15.17 -15.12
N GLU A 68 16.82 -15.86 -16.20
CA GLU A 68 17.87 -15.43 -17.13
C GLU A 68 17.55 -14.13 -17.88
N HIS A 69 16.27 -13.75 -17.97
CA HIS A 69 15.80 -12.52 -18.63
C HIS A 69 15.64 -11.33 -17.67
N SER A 70 16.32 -11.34 -16.51
CA SER A 70 16.27 -10.25 -15.52
C SER A 70 16.60 -8.86 -16.10
N LYS A 71 17.36 -8.78 -17.20
CA LYS A 71 17.66 -7.52 -17.92
C LYS A 71 16.42 -6.91 -18.59
N ALA A 72 15.43 -7.72 -18.95
CA ALA A 72 14.17 -7.25 -19.54
C ALA A 72 13.19 -6.68 -18.49
N PHE A 73 13.52 -6.76 -17.19
CA PHE A 73 12.67 -6.31 -16.09
C PHE A 73 12.04 -4.92 -16.32
N PRO A 74 12.79 -3.87 -16.71
CA PRO A 74 12.20 -2.53 -16.86
C PRO A 74 11.10 -2.45 -17.91
N VAL A 75 11.13 -3.29 -18.94
CA VAL A 75 10.10 -3.37 -19.97
C VAL A 75 8.93 -4.23 -19.45
N MET A 76 9.24 -5.40 -18.89
CA MET A 76 8.23 -6.35 -18.40
C MET A 76 7.35 -5.76 -17.30
N ILE A 77 7.94 -4.97 -16.38
CA ILE A 77 7.19 -4.40 -15.26
C ILE A 77 6.19 -3.33 -15.72
N LYS A 78 6.55 -2.53 -16.73
CA LYS A 78 5.64 -1.54 -17.33
C LYS A 78 4.49 -2.19 -18.08
N LEU A 79 4.78 -3.24 -18.86
CA LEU A 79 3.74 -4.01 -19.53
C LEU A 79 2.80 -4.69 -18.52
N ALA A 80 3.34 -5.17 -17.39
CA ALA A 80 2.54 -5.76 -16.33
C ALA A 80 1.65 -4.72 -15.63
N GLU A 81 2.17 -3.53 -15.36
CA GLU A 81 1.42 -2.39 -14.82
C GLU A 81 0.24 -2.01 -15.74
N GLU A 82 0.49 -1.85 -17.03
CA GLU A 82 -0.56 -1.56 -18.02
C GLU A 82 -1.62 -2.67 -18.08
N LEU A 83 -1.20 -3.94 -18.05
CA LEU A 83 -2.11 -5.07 -18.11
C LEU A 83 -2.95 -5.21 -16.84
N LEU A 84 -2.34 -4.99 -15.66
CA LEU A 84 -3.03 -4.99 -14.36
C LEU A 84 -4.10 -3.90 -14.30
N LYS A 85 -3.75 -2.67 -14.70
CA LYS A 85 -4.67 -1.54 -14.73
C LYS A 85 -5.81 -1.79 -15.71
N LYS A 86 -5.50 -2.23 -16.93
CA LYS A 86 -6.50 -2.47 -17.99
C LYS A 86 -7.45 -3.62 -17.70
N THR A 87 -6.95 -4.70 -17.10
CA THR A 87 -7.73 -5.96 -16.96
C THR A 87 -8.43 -6.06 -15.61
N PHE A 88 -7.79 -5.55 -14.55
CA PHE A 88 -8.25 -5.72 -13.16
C PHE A 88 -8.57 -4.40 -12.46
N GLY A 89 -8.25 -3.23 -13.04
CA GLY A 89 -8.37 -1.95 -12.34
C GLY A 89 -7.41 -1.83 -11.15
N ILE A 90 -6.27 -2.52 -11.21
CA ILE A 90 -5.26 -2.54 -10.14
C ILE A 90 -4.03 -1.78 -10.63
N GLU A 91 -3.54 -0.85 -9.82
CA GLU A 91 -2.30 -0.15 -10.07
C GLU A 91 -1.12 -0.80 -9.37
N LEU A 92 0.00 -0.91 -10.10
CA LEU A 92 1.27 -1.37 -9.55
C LEU A 92 2.09 -0.16 -9.13
N VAL A 93 2.22 0.06 -7.83
CA VAL A 93 2.90 1.24 -7.27
C VAL A 93 4.28 0.87 -6.78
N SER A 94 5.32 1.60 -7.21
CA SER A 94 6.68 1.43 -6.71
C SER A 94 6.87 2.15 -5.38
N LEU A 95 7.50 1.47 -4.41
CA LEU A 95 7.83 2.04 -3.11
C LEU A 95 9.13 2.84 -3.16
N GLU A 96 9.18 3.93 -2.40
CA GLU A 96 10.33 4.84 -2.31
C GLU A 96 11.21 4.58 -1.06
N ASP A 97 12.29 5.38 -0.93
CA ASP A 97 13.22 5.40 0.22
C ASP A 97 13.75 4.02 0.65
N LYS A 98 13.43 3.60 1.89
CA LYS A 98 13.91 2.38 2.54
C LYS A 98 13.39 1.11 1.87
N GLN A 99 12.34 1.23 1.04
CA GLN A 99 11.72 0.13 0.31
C GLN A 99 11.96 0.22 -1.21
N LYS A 100 12.94 1.02 -1.65
CA LYS A 100 13.28 1.18 -3.06
C LYS A 100 13.49 -0.17 -3.77
N GLY A 101 12.75 -0.37 -4.85
CA GLY A 101 12.77 -1.62 -5.62
C GLY A 101 11.78 -2.68 -5.13
N SER A 102 10.88 -2.30 -4.22
CA SER A 102 9.67 -3.05 -3.90
C SER A 102 8.46 -2.41 -4.56
N TYR A 103 7.39 -3.19 -4.74
CA TYR A 103 6.14 -2.77 -5.36
C TYR A 103 4.96 -3.26 -4.51
N ILE A 104 3.85 -2.54 -4.58
CA ILE A 104 2.56 -2.96 -4.01
C ILE A 104 1.50 -2.90 -5.11
N LEU A 105 0.43 -3.69 -4.95
CA LEU A 105 -0.76 -3.56 -5.77
C LEU A 105 -1.79 -2.75 -4.98
N VAL A 106 -2.36 -1.75 -5.65
CA VAL A 106 -3.40 -0.89 -5.09
C VAL A 106 -4.64 -1.05 -5.95
N ASN A 107 -5.76 -1.38 -5.33
CA ASN A 107 -7.02 -1.43 -6.05
C ASN A 107 -7.49 0.02 -6.31
N THR A 108 -7.73 0.36 -7.58
CA THR A 108 -8.21 1.69 -7.98
C THR A 108 -9.67 1.72 -8.36
N LEU A 109 -10.34 0.57 -8.30
CA LEU A 109 -11.79 0.55 -8.36
C LEU A 109 -12.29 1.20 -7.07
N GLU A 110 -12.95 2.35 -7.20
CA GLU A 110 -13.80 2.91 -6.16
C GLU A 110 -14.89 1.89 -5.85
N THR A 111 -14.56 0.96 -4.98
CA THR A 111 -15.55 0.06 -4.41
C THR A 111 -16.19 0.83 -3.29
N ASP A 112 -17.28 1.53 -3.61
CA ASP A 112 -18.31 1.79 -2.61
C ASP A 112 -18.67 0.42 -2.04
N VAL A 113 -18.22 0.18 -0.81
CA VAL A 113 -18.35 -1.11 -0.13
C VAL A 113 -19.84 -1.45 0.00
N ASP A 114 -20.68 -0.42 0.08
CA ASP A 114 -22.14 -0.50 0.07
C ASP A 114 -22.68 -0.93 -1.33
N ASP A 115 -22.20 -0.34 -2.44
CA ASP A 115 -22.64 -0.68 -3.80
C ASP A 115 -22.24 -2.10 -4.24
N LEU A 116 -21.07 -2.60 -3.83
CA LEU A 116 -20.66 -3.99 -4.11
C LEU A 116 -21.47 -5.03 -3.33
N MET A 117 -21.88 -4.69 -2.11
CA MET A 117 -22.71 -5.59 -1.30
C MET A 117 -24.16 -5.63 -1.81
N GLU A 118 -24.64 -4.56 -2.43
CA GLU A 118 -26.00 -4.46 -2.98
C GLU A 118 -26.14 -4.98 -4.42
N SER A 119 -25.13 -4.78 -5.28
CA SER A 119 -25.27 -5.00 -6.73
C SER A 119 -25.18 -6.46 -7.15
N ASP A 120 -24.33 -7.27 -6.52
CA ASP A 120 -24.24 -8.71 -6.79
C ASP A 120 -23.45 -9.42 -5.65
N PRO A 121 -24.11 -10.27 -4.85
CA PRO A 121 -23.48 -11.02 -3.74
C PRO A 121 -22.30 -11.90 -4.18
N HIS A 122 -22.11 -12.12 -5.49
CA HIS A 122 -21.04 -12.94 -6.07
C HIS A 122 -19.95 -12.14 -6.79
N LEU A 123 -20.04 -10.80 -6.88
CA LEU A 123 -19.01 -9.93 -7.50
C LEU A 123 -17.91 -9.47 -6.54
N THR A 124 -17.93 -9.91 -5.27
CA THR A 124 -16.67 -9.99 -4.54
C THR A 124 -15.74 -10.87 -5.37
N LEU A 125 -14.60 -10.35 -5.81
CA LEU A 125 -13.51 -11.15 -6.35
C LEU A 125 -13.04 -12.10 -5.24
N ASN A 126 -13.81 -13.16 -4.97
CA ASN A 126 -13.49 -14.24 -4.06
C ASN A 126 -13.15 -15.49 -4.89
N PRO A 127 -11.96 -15.57 -5.51
CA PRO A 127 -11.37 -16.86 -5.84
C PRO A 127 -10.54 -17.43 -4.67
N VAL A 128 -10.65 -16.88 -3.45
CA VAL A 128 -9.97 -17.38 -2.25
C VAL A 128 -10.89 -17.21 -1.05
N GLU A 129 -11.23 -18.31 -0.34
CA GLU A 129 -11.82 -18.25 0.99
C GLU A 129 -10.76 -17.65 1.94
N TRP A 130 -10.78 -16.34 2.15
CA TRP A 130 -9.99 -15.71 3.20
C TRP A 130 -10.52 -16.19 4.55
N SER A 131 -9.62 -16.49 5.49
CA SER A 131 -10.03 -16.99 6.80
C SER A 131 -10.87 -15.94 7.54
N GLU A 132 -11.74 -16.38 8.46
CA GLU A 132 -12.45 -15.44 9.36
C GLU A 132 -11.46 -14.55 10.13
N GLU A 133 -10.26 -15.08 10.42
CA GLU A 133 -9.17 -14.35 11.07
C GLU A 133 -8.66 -13.19 10.19
N ASP A 134 -8.48 -13.40 8.89
CA ASP A 134 -7.96 -12.37 7.99
C ASP A 134 -8.97 -11.22 7.78
N HIS A 135 -10.26 -11.55 7.70
CA HIS A 135 -11.32 -10.54 7.67
C HIS A 135 -11.36 -9.74 8.97
N ALA A 136 -11.28 -10.41 10.12
CA ALA A 136 -11.27 -9.73 11.41
C ALA A 136 -10.04 -8.81 11.56
N LYS A 137 -8.85 -9.27 11.13
CA LYS A 137 -7.63 -8.45 11.15
C LYS A 137 -7.74 -7.23 10.25
N THR A 138 -8.36 -7.38 9.08
CA THR A 138 -8.61 -6.27 8.15
C THR A 138 -9.57 -5.26 8.78
N GLY A 139 -10.66 -5.71 9.40
CA GLY A 139 -11.57 -4.82 10.14
C GLY A 139 -10.87 -4.08 11.28
N LEU A 140 -10.06 -4.78 12.08
CA LEU A 140 -9.27 -4.16 13.15
C LEU A 140 -8.29 -3.12 12.60
N LEU A 141 -7.63 -3.43 11.48
CA LEU A 141 -6.72 -2.51 10.80
C LEU A 141 -7.43 -1.22 10.37
N MET A 142 -8.61 -1.32 9.76
CA MET A 142 -9.40 -0.15 9.34
C MET A 142 -9.76 0.74 10.53
N VAL A 143 -10.14 0.14 11.67
CA VAL A 143 -10.43 0.87 12.91
C VAL A 143 -9.18 1.57 13.45
N ILE A 144 -8.03 0.90 13.45
CA ILE A 144 -6.76 1.48 13.90
C ILE A 144 -6.37 2.65 13.01
N LEU A 145 -6.39 2.49 11.69
CA LEU A 145 -6.01 3.55 10.75
C LEU A 145 -6.96 4.76 10.88
N SER A 146 -8.26 4.52 11.02
CA SER A 146 -9.24 5.57 11.30
C SER A 146 -8.93 6.30 12.60
N ALA A 147 -8.61 5.58 13.69
CA ALA A 147 -8.26 6.18 14.96
C ALA A 147 -6.97 7.02 14.89
N VAL A 148 -5.96 6.57 14.14
CA VAL A 148 -4.72 7.33 13.90
C VAL A 148 -5.01 8.63 13.16
N PHE A 149 -5.87 8.60 12.13
CA PHE A 149 -6.30 9.81 11.43
C PHE A 149 -7.07 10.76 12.33
N MET A 150 -8.06 10.25 13.08
CA MET A 150 -8.85 11.06 14.02
C MET A 150 -8.00 11.71 15.11
N ASN A 151 -6.88 11.10 15.49
CA ASN A 151 -5.94 11.64 16.47
C ASN A 151 -4.93 12.65 15.89
N GLY A 152 -5.14 13.13 14.66
CA GLY A 152 -4.24 14.09 14.00
C GLY A 152 -3.04 13.42 13.31
N GLU A 153 -3.30 12.31 12.61
CA GLU A 153 -2.33 11.51 11.83
C GLU A 153 -1.23 10.78 12.62
N VAL A 154 -1.04 11.10 13.90
CA VAL A 154 -0.05 10.48 14.79
C VAL A 154 -0.73 9.99 16.05
N MET A 155 -0.46 8.74 16.45
CA MET A 155 -0.99 8.17 17.68
C MET A 155 0.11 7.48 18.49
N VAL A 156 0.23 7.83 19.77
CA VAL A 156 1.23 7.23 20.67
C VAL A 156 0.77 5.83 21.11
N ASP A 157 1.71 4.90 21.31
CA ASP A 157 1.44 3.51 21.74
C ASP A 157 0.43 3.43 22.89
N SER A 158 0.58 4.26 23.93
CA SER A 158 -0.30 4.26 25.11
C SER A 158 -1.76 4.60 24.76
N GLN A 159 -1.97 5.55 23.85
CA GLN A 159 -3.30 5.94 23.38
C GLN A 159 -3.90 4.84 22.52
N LEU A 160 -3.12 4.25 21.62
CA LEU A 160 -3.58 3.17 20.76
C LEU A 160 -3.98 1.95 21.59
N TYR A 161 -3.15 1.53 22.54
CA TYR A 161 -3.44 0.40 23.43
C TYR A 161 -4.66 0.66 24.32
N HIS A 162 -4.87 1.90 24.76
CA HIS A 162 -6.07 2.27 25.50
C HIS A 162 -7.34 2.15 24.65
N MET A 163 -7.28 2.59 23.39
CA MET A 163 -8.38 2.45 22.43
C MET A 163 -8.70 0.98 22.16
N LEU A 164 -7.67 0.15 21.92
CA LEU A 164 -7.84 -1.30 21.71
C LEU A 164 -8.51 -1.98 22.91
N ARG A 165 -8.11 -1.64 24.14
CA ARG A 165 -8.75 -2.19 25.36
C ARG A 165 -10.24 -1.82 25.45
N LYS A 166 -10.63 -0.62 25.02
CA LYS A 166 -12.06 -0.22 24.96
C LYS A 166 -12.85 -1.02 23.93
N LEU A 167 -12.18 -1.50 22.87
CA LEU A 167 -12.76 -2.39 21.86
C LEU A 167 -12.73 -3.87 22.30
N GLY A 168 -12.30 -4.18 23.53
CA GLY A 168 -12.20 -5.54 24.03
C GLY A 168 -10.93 -6.29 23.59
N VAL A 169 -9.97 -5.60 22.97
CA VAL A 169 -8.69 -6.17 22.52
C VAL A 169 -7.59 -5.72 23.48
N ASP A 170 -7.16 -6.61 24.37
CA ASP A 170 -6.06 -6.32 25.28
C ASP A 170 -4.69 -6.65 24.62
N PRO A 171 -3.81 -5.66 24.40
CA PRO A 171 -2.50 -5.91 23.80
C PRO A 171 -1.53 -6.72 24.69
N ASP A 172 -1.82 -6.84 25.99
CA ASP A 172 -0.98 -7.60 26.93
C ASP A 172 -1.37 -9.09 26.99
N ILE A 173 -2.48 -9.49 26.36
CA ILE A 173 -3.02 -10.85 26.38
C ILE A 173 -3.13 -11.37 24.94
N THR A 174 -2.75 -12.64 24.71
CA THR A 174 -2.97 -13.28 23.42
C THR A 174 -4.47 -13.40 23.14
N HIS A 175 -4.93 -12.73 22.09
CA HIS A 175 -6.33 -12.76 21.67
C HIS A 175 -6.62 -14.02 20.83
N SER A 176 -7.82 -14.59 20.97
CA SER A 176 -8.21 -15.82 20.25
C SER A 176 -8.18 -15.65 18.72
N LEU A 177 -8.62 -14.49 18.22
CA LEU A 177 -8.68 -14.17 16.78
C LEU A 177 -7.44 -13.43 16.25
N PHE A 178 -6.77 -12.65 17.09
CA PHE A 178 -5.69 -11.75 16.65
C PHE A 178 -4.30 -12.23 17.09
N GLY A 179 -4.23 -13.27 17.93
CA GLY A 179 -3.00 -13.75 18.52
C GLY A 179 -2.31 -12.66 19.35
N ASP A 180 -1.02 -12.48 19.13
CA ASP A 180 -0.23 -11.41 19.75
C ASP A 180 -0.49 -10.07 19.03
N VAL A 181 -1.32 -9.23 19.65
CA VAL A 181 -1.73 -7.92 19.10
C VAL A 181 -0.54 -6.97 18.98
N LYS A 182 0.44 -7.00 19.89
CA LYS A 182 1.63 -6.14 19.79
C LYS A 182 2.47 -6.54 18.59
N LYS A 183 2.63 -7.85 18.36
CA LYS A 183 3.30 -8.36 17.16
C LYS A 183 2.53 -8.03 15.88
N LEU A 184 1.20 -8.13 15.90
CA LEU A 184 0.34 -7.75 14.78
C LEU A 184 0.58 -6.28 14.39
N LEU A 185 0.54 -5.36 15.37
CA LEU A 185 0.75 -3.93 15.15
C LEU A 185 2.18 -3.62 14.70
N THR A 186 3.19 -4.08 15.44
CA THR A 186 4.59 -3.65 15.26
C THR A 186 5.34 -4.43 14.17
N MET A 187 4.85 -5.62 13.79
CA MET A 187 5.49 -6.46 12.78
C MET A 187 4.61 -6.69 11.56
N GLU A 188 3.37 -7.15 11.72
CA GLU A 188 2.55 -7.56 10.57
C GLU A 188 2.06 -6.35 9.77
N PHE A 189 1.34 -5.42 10.41
CA PHE A 189 0.84 -4.21 9.75
C PHE A 189 1.96 -3.26 9.31
N VAL A 190 3.10 -3.25 10.04
CA VAL A 190 4.28 -2.50 9.62
C VAL A 190 4.94 -3.13 8.38
N ARG A 191 5.08 -4.46 8.32
CA ARG A 191 5.64 -5.13 7.15
C ARG A 191 4.75 -5.05 5.93
N GLN A 192 3.44 -5.05 6.13
CA GLN A 192 2.47 -4.82 5.05
C GLN A 192 2.50 -3.36 4.56
N GLY A 193 3.02 -2.44 5.37
CA GLY A 193 3.18 -1.02 5.03
C GLY A 193 1.93 -0.20 5.33
N TYR A 194 1.02 -0.71 6.15
CA TYR A 194 -0.15 0.04 6.62
C TYR A 194 0.18 0.95 7.80
N LEU A 195 1.11 0.54 8.67
CA LEU A 195 1.55 1.35 9.82
C LEU A 195 3.04 1.63 9.74
N ASP A 196 3.43 2.83 10.12
CA ASP A 196 4.81 3.17 10.44
C ASP A 196 4.94 3.25 11.96
N HIS A 197 5.78 2.38 12.55
CA HIS A 197 6.09 2.37 13.97
C HIS A 197 7.46 3.01 14.19
N THR A 198 7.49 4.17 14.84
CA THR A 198 8.72 4.95 15.00
C THR A 198 8.92 5.37 16.45
N ARG A 199 10.18 5.39 16.90
CA ARG A 199 10.55 5.91 18.21
C ARG A 199 10.64 7.43 18.16
N GLN A 200 9.99 8.11 19.10
CA GLN A 200 10.12 9.56 19.25
C GLN A 200 11.56 9.93 19.66
N PRO A 201 12.19 10.91 18.97
CA PRO A 201 13.52 11.36 19.34
C PRO A 201 13.49 12.00 20.73
N ASN A 202 14.58 11.81 21.48
CA ASN A 202 14.83 12.49 22.76
C ASN A 202 13.80 12.21 23.88
N THR A 203 13.16 11.02 23.87
CA THR A 203 12.29 10.56 24.95
C THR A 203 12.98 9.51 25.83
N ASP A 204 12.93 9.73 27.15
CA ASP A 204 13.34 8.78 28.20
C ASP A 204 12.25 8.73 29.30
N PRO A 205 11.51 7.62 29.46
CA PRO A 205 11.66 6.35 28.74
C PRO A 205 11.28 6.44 27.24
N PRO A 206 11.73 5.49 26.39
CA PRO A 206 11.39 5.46 24.97
C PRO A 206 9.88 5.47 24.71
N VAL A 207 9.41 6.48 24.00
CA VAL A 207 8.03 6.56 23.51
C VAL A 207 7.99 6.21 22.02
N TYR A 208 7.00 5.40 21.64
CA TYR A 208 6.76 5.03 20.25
C TYR A 208 5.44 5.60 19.77
N GLU A 209 5.39 5.88 18.47
CA GLU A 209 4.21 6.41 17.80
C GLU A 209 3.96 5.68 16.48
N TYR A 210 2.67 5.58 16.17
CA TYR A 210 2.11 5.02 14.96
C TYR A 210 1.65 6.14 14.03
N ARG A 211 1.98 5.96 12.75
CA ARG A 211 1.48 6.76 11.62
C ARG A 211 0.96 5.83 10.53
N TRP A 212 0.19 6.38 9.59
CA TRP A 212 -0.11 5.65 8.37
C TRP A 212 1.19 5.36 7.62
N GLY A 213 1.34 4.12 7.16
CA GLY A 213 2.38 3.73 6.24
C GLY A 213 2.01 4.07 4.80
N PHE A 214 2.94 3.80 3.87
CA PHE A 214 2.74 4.11 2.45
C PHE A 214 1.52 3.40 1.84
N ARG A 215 1.27 2.14 2.21
CA ARG A 215 0.13 1.37 1.69
C ARG A 215 -1.18 1.95 2.17
N ALA A 216 -1.28 2.32 3.45
CA ALA A 216 -2.49 2.93 4.01
C ALA A 216 -2.87 4.23 3.29
N ARG A 217 -1.89 5.09 2.99
CA ARG A 217 -2.13 6.33 2.21
C ARG A 217 -2.61 6.11 0.78
N LYS A 218 -2.43 4.92 0.22
CA LYS A 218 -2.84 4.59 -1.16
C LYS A 218 -4.12 3.77 -1.24
N GLU A 219 -4.34 2.89 -0.27
CA GLU A 219 -5.54 2.04 -0.24
C GLU A 219 -6.69 2.67 0.55
N MET A 220 -6.43 3.68 1.39
CA MET A 220 -7.45 4.28 2.25
C MET A 220 -7.51 5.79 2.07
N THR A 221 -8.72 6.31 1.86
CA THR A 221 -8.97 7.74 1.79
C THR A 221 -9.34 8.28 3.17
N LYS A 222 -8.88 9.49 3.49
CA LYS A 222 -9.24 10.16 4.74
C LYS A 222 -10.75 10.48 4.79
N ARG A 223 -11.39 10.70 3.64
CA ARG A 223 -12.85 10.77 3.51
C ARG A 223 -13.53 9.52 4.03
N ASN A 224 -13.16 8.34 3.55
CA ASN A 224 -13.81 7.08 3.97
C ASN A 224 -13.66 6.85 5.48
N CYS A 225 -12.54 7.25 6.07
CA CYS A 225 -12.35 7.22 7.52
C CYS A 225 -13.30 8.17 8.23
N LEU A 226 -13.40 9.40 7.73
CA LEU A 226 -14.24 10.42 8.33
C LEU A 226 -15.72 10.02 8.25
N ASP A 227 -16.17 9.49 7.12
CA ASP A 227 -17.53 9.02 6.92
C ASP A 227 -17.84 7.81 7.81
N PHE A 228 -16.92 6.85 7.91
CA PHE A 228 -17.05 5.71 8.81
C PHE A 228 -17.22 6.14 10.27
N VAL A 229 -16.36 7.04 10.75
CA VAL A 229 -16.43 7.54 12.14
C VAL A 229 -17.69 8.39 12.35
N SER A 230 -18.06 9.22 11.38
CA SER A 230 -19.27 10.05 11.43
C SER A 230 -20.53 9.19 11.51
N LYS A 231 -20.64 8.13 10.70
CA LYS A 231 -21.70 7.12 10.78
C LYS A 231 -21.72 6.43 12.15
N LEU A 232 -20.56 6.06 12.71
CA LEU A 232 -20.47 5.38 14.00
C LEU A 232 -20.92 6.25 15.19
N TYR A 233 -20.67 7.56 15.14
CA TYR A 233 -21.03 8.50 16.20
C TYR A 233 -22.32 9.28 15.93
N GLU A 234 -23.03 8.98 14.83
CA GLU A 234 -24.24 9.69 14.37
C GLU A 234 -24.04 11.21 14.26
N LYS A 235 -22.86 11.63 13.78
CA LYS A 235 -22.49 13.03 13.56
C LYS A 235 -22.29 13.33 12.10
N GLN A 236 -22.41 14.61 11.73
CA GLN A 236 -22.03 15.03 10.38
C GLN A 236 -20.50 15.10 10.25
N PRO A 237 -19.91 14.72 9.09
CA PRO A 237 -18.47 14.87 8.82
C PRO A 237 -17.94 16.28 9.09
N GLU A 238 -18.76 17.30 8.81
CA GLU A 238 -18.45 18.73 9.02
C GLU A 238 -18.26 19.11 10.50
N GLU A 239 -18.84 18.34 11.43
CA GLU A 239 -18.65 18.56 12.87
C GLU A 239 -17.21 18.27 13.32
N TRP A 240 -16.49 17.45 12.56
CA TRP A 240 -15.07 17.15 12.78
C TRP A 240 -14.19 18.19 12.06
N VAL A 241 -14.33 19.46 12.43
CA VAL A 241 -13.76 20.62 11.72
C VAL A 241 -12.30 20.43 11.29
N SER A 242 -11.43 19.95 12.19
CA SER A 242 -10.01 19.74 11.89
C SER A 242 -9.77 18.62 10.87
N GLN A 243 -10.52 17.52 10.95
CA GLN A 243 -10.37 16.36 10.07
C GLN A 243 -11.02 16.63 8.72
N TYR A 244 -12.19 17.27 8.71
CA TYR A 244 -12.88 17.67 7.50
C TYR A 244 -12.03 18.63 6.66
N GLN A 245 -11.36 19.60 7.28
CA GLN A 245 -10.45 20.51 6.58
C GLN A 245 -9.31 19.75 5.89
N VAL A 246 -8.73 18.75 6.54
CA VAL A 246 -7.68 17.90 5.94
C VAL A 246 -8.21 17.10 4.74
N VAL A 247 -9.45 16.60 4.81
CA VAL A 247 -10.08 15.90 3.67
C VAL A 247 -10.29 16.85 2.49
N VAL A 248 -10.81 18.06 2.74
CA VAL A 248 -11.07 19.06 1.69
C VAL A 248 -9.77 19.53 1.03
N GLU A 249 -8.70 19.70 1.80
CA GLU A 249 -7.38 20.07 1.28
C GLU A 249 -6.79 18.96 0.38
N GLU A 250 -6.86 17.71 0.83
CA GLU A 250 -6.35 16.55 0.06
C GLU A 250 -7.11 16.35 -1.26
N GLU A 251 -8.43 16.53 -1.27
CA GLU A 251 -9.24 16.44 -2.48
C GLU A 251 -8.95 17.56 -3.48
N GLY A 252 -8.73 18.78 -2.98
CA GLY A 252 -8.33 19.91 -3.84
C GLY A 252 -6.96 19.70 -4.48
N GLU A 253 -6.04 19.03 -3.79
CA GLU A 253 -4.71 18.69 -4.34
C GLU A 253 -4.80 17.58 -5.40
N GLU A 254 -5.65 16.56 -5.20
CA GLU A 254 -5.87 15.48 -6.17
C GLU A 254 -6.53 15.99 -7.47
N GLU A 255 -7.53 16.88 -7.40
CA GLU A 255 -8.14 17.50 -8.59
C GLU A 255 -7.15 18.38 -9.37
N SER A 256 -6.23 19.06 -8.67
CA SER A 256 -5.23 19.93 -9.29
C SER A 256 -4.09 19.18 -9.99
N THR A 257 -3.82 17.94 -9.57
CA THR A 257 -2.77 17.08 -10.16
C THR A 257 -3.29 16.20 -11.30
N ALA A 258 -4.61 16.02 -11.40
CA ALA A 258 -5.28 15.32 -12.48
C ALA A 258 -5.63 16.21 -13.70
N SER A 259 -5.52 17.54 -13.58
CA SER A 259 -5.77 18.53 -14.64
C SER A 259 -4.51 18.97 -15.39
#